data_AF-A0A1I8CEU0-F1
#
_entry.id   AF-A0A1I8CEU0-F1
#
_cell.length_a   1.000
_cell.length_b   1.000
_cell.length_c   1.000
_cell.angle_alpha   90.00
_cell.angle_beta   90.00
_cell.angle_gamma   90.00
#
_symmetry.space_group_name_H-M   'P 1'
#
loop_
_entity.id
_entity.type
_entity.pdbx_description
1 polymer ?
#
loop_
_entity_poly.entity_id
_entity_poly.type
_entity_poly.pdbx_seq_one_letter_code
_entity_poly.pdbx_strand_id
1 'polypeptide(L)'
;MKTICLALMIFSNLAALTLGASIAKTFVYQNTPLQLIDKAIQVGRTERLNFNEWIASAKSTLKINEIETMYESFLKECSSVAALVGQTDSMSVDSRVQPAIVIARQKMLQTLGLDTETVHFLTMAPQEKRQTVEKLCMMHEVDIQCANAFYGNDLSAINEKLDMIKWSSGFAKVMIDEECPAHQIDMSDLTCIVEAVDDFSITCDASIKHYNKTKHQIDYQMENSLINKYSEFEEMFNDQEKPTTEQQIRVKVETDKQLRQVMSELSIFEAHKCHSFSMTIGCISKTIEKKCGSRASDKMVKMLKIGYLRRERFEEVNQAFHDTDVDPHRSCQTFY
;
A
#
# COMPACT_ATOMS: atom_id res chain seq x y z
N MET A 1 -6.33 7.93 18.62
CA MET A 1 -6.58 9.24 17.95
C MET A 1 -7.59 9.15 16.77
N LYS A 2 -8.31 8.03 16.61
CA LYS A 2 -9.28 7.76 15.51
C LYS A 2 -10.72 8.18 15.81
N THR A 3 -11.02 8.67 17.02
CA THR A 3 -12.39 8.92 17.50
C THR A 3 -12.90 10.34 17.20
N ILE A 4 -12.04 11.26 16.75
CA ILE A 4 -12.40 12.68 16.58
C ILE A 4 -13.02 12.95 15.20
N CYS A 5 -12.66 12.20 14.14
CA CYS A 5 -13.27 12.36 12.82
C CYS A 5 -14.76 11.94 12.78
N LEU A 6 -15.17 10.94 13.58
CA LEU A 6 -16.55 10.45 13.58
C LEU A 6 -17.55 11.45 14.22
N ALA A 7 -17.09 12.28 15.17
CA ALA A 7 -17.93 13.24 15.87
C ALA A 7 -18.25 14.50 15.04
N LEU A 8 -17.43 14.84 14.04
CA LEU A 8 -17.59 16.03 13.21
C LEU A 8 -18.56 15.83 12.04
N MET A 9 -18.87 14.58 11.64
CA MET A 9 -19.80 14.31 10.53
C MET A 9 -21.30 14.44 10.91
N ILE A 10 -21.64 14.55 12.20
CA ILE A 10 -23.04 14.61 12.65
C ILE A 10 -23.59 16.06 12.70
N PHE A 11 -22.75 17.10 12.58
CA PHE A 11 -23.19 18.50 12.77
C PHE A 11 -23.11 19.43 11.54
N SER A 12 -22.79 18.94 10.34
CA SER A 12 -22.58 19.80 9.15
C SER A 12 -23.77 19.92 8.18
N ASN A 13 -24.99 19.64 8.63
CA ASN A 13 -26.22 19.93 7.87
C ASN A 13 -26.79 21.31 8.26
N LEU A 14 -26.15 22.42 7.86
CA LEU A 14 -26.81 23.72 7.60
C LEU A 14 -25.81 24.83 7.16
N ALA A 15 -25.01 24.62 6.11
CA ALA A 15 -24.26 25.73 5.49
C ALA A 15 -23.82 25.40 4.05
N ALA A 16 -24.76 25.01 3.19
CA ALA A 16 -24.51 24.95 1.76
C ALA A 16 -25.38 26.02 1.09
N LEU A 17 -24.84 27.24 0.96
CA LEU A 17 -25.19 28.20 -0.08
C LEU A 17 -24.21 29.37 0.01
N THR A 18 -23.51 29.60 -1.10
CA THR A 18 -22.58 30.71 -1.38
C THR A 18 -21.17 30.58 -0.76
N LEU A 19 -20.22 30.10 -1.56
CA LEU A 19 -18.90 30.70 -1.79
C LEU A 19 -18.15 29.88 -2.85
N GLY A 20 -17.42 30.60 -3.71
CA GLY A 20 -16.94 30.13 -5.00
C GLY A 20 -16.11 28.86 -4.97
N ALA A 21 -16.23 28.09 -6.05
CA ALA A 21 -15.40 26.94 -6.34
C ALA A 21 -13.94 27.35 -6.49
N SER A 22 -13.22 27.46 -5.38
CA SER A 22 -11.81 27.10 -5.39
C SER A 22 -11.79 25.57 -5.55
N ILE A 23 -11.57 25.10 -6.78
CA ILE A 23 -11.24 23.70 -7.04
C ILE A 23 -9.91 23.46 -6.33
N ALA A 24 -9.99 23.07 -5.06
CA ALA A 24 -8.85 22.56 -4.35
C ALA A 24 -8.32 21.36 -5.14
N LYS A 25 -6.99 21.27 -5.24
CA LYS A 25 -6.28 20.26 -6.04
C LYS A 25 -6.77 18.86 -5.72
N THR A 26 -7.78 18.40 -6.44
CA THR A 26 -8.04 16.99 -6.62
C THR A 26 -6.86 16.39 -7.37
N PHE A 27 -6.67 15.08 -7.28
CA PHE A 27 -5.95 14.39 -8.35
C PHE A 27 -6.66 14.80 -9.66
N VAL A 28 -5.92 15.36 -10.61
CA VAL A 28 -6.45 15.78 -11.92
C VAL A 28 -5.48 15.26 -12.96
N TYR A 29 -5.65 14.00 -13.35
CA TYR A 29 -5.00 13.50 -14.55
C TYR A 29 -5.67 14.12 -15.78
N GLN A 30 -4.96 15.03 -16.46
CA GLN A 30 -5.50 15.89 -17.51
C GLN A 30 -6.07 15.12 -18.72
N ASN A 31 -5.63 13.89 -18.93
CA ASN A 31 -6.04 13.07 -20.07
C ASN A 31 -7.26 12.19 -19.78
N THR A 32 -7.81 12.21 -18.56
CA THR A 32 -9.03 11.45 -18.25
C THR A 32 -10.25 12.07 -18.95
N PRO A 33 -11.00 11.31 -19.77
CA PRO A 33 -12.22 11.81 -20.41
C PRO A 33 -13.23 12.36 -19.41
N LEU A 34 -13.75 13.57 -19.67
CA LEU A 34 -14.74 14.22 -18.79
C LEU A 34 -15.99 13.37 -18.56
N GLN A 35 -16.41 12.60 -19.57
CA GLN A 35 -17.56 11.68 -19.45
C GLN A 35 -17.34 10.60 -18.38
N LEU A 36 -16.11 10.11 -18.21
CA LEU A 36 -15.78 9.14 -17.17
C LEU A 36 -15.76 9.80 -15.79
N ILE A 37 -15.25 11.03 -15.70
CA ILE A 37 -15.27 11.83 -14.47
C ILE A 37 -16.72 12.09 -14.03
N ASP A 38 -17.57 12.56 -14.95
CA ASP A 38 -18.98 12.84 -14.66
C ASP A 38 -19.73 11.57 -14.20
N LYS A 39 -19.47 10.43 -14.86
CA LYS A 39 -20.04 9.14 -14.44
C LYS A 39 -19.57 8.74 -13.05
N ALA A 40 -18.28 8.89 -12.75
CA ALA A 40 -17.71 8.59 -11.43
C ALA A 40 -18.35 9.44 -10.33
N ILE A 41 -18.49 10.75 -10.57
CA ILE A 41 -19.14 11.68 -9.65
C ILE A 41 -20.61 11.31 -9.42
N GLN A 42 -21.34 10.92 -10.47
CA GLN A 42 -22.73 10.48 -10.36
C GLN A 42 -22.87 9.23 -9.50
N VAL A 43 -22.01 8.23 -9.70
CA VAL A 43 -21.99 7.02 -8.86
C VAL A 43 -21.69 7.38 -7.42
N GLY A 44 -20.63 8.16 -7.15
CA GLY A 44 -20.29 8.55 -5.77
C GLY A 44 -21.40 9.32 -5.06
N ARG A 45 -22.10 10.23 -5.75
CA ARG A 45 -23.28 10.92 -5.20
C ARG A 45 -24.43 9.96 -4.91
N THR A 46 -24.67 8.99 -5.80
CA THR A 46 -25.74 8.00 -5.65
C THR A 46 -25.46 7.11 -4.46
N GLU A 47 -24.25 6.58 -4.33
CA GLU A 47 -23.89 5.74 -3.19
C GLU A 47 -23.88 6.50 -1.86
N ARG A 48 -23.58 7.81 -1.87
CA ARG A 48 -23.74 8.64 -0.68
C ARG A 48 -25.20 8.71 -0.23
N LEU A 49 -26.12 8.88 -1.17
CA LEU A 49 -27.56 8.90 -0.86
C LEU A 49 -28.01 7.54 -0.34
N ASN A 50 -27.62 6.45 -1.00
CA ASN A 50 -27.92 5.08 -0.58
C ASN A 50 -27.39 4.80 0.84
N PHE A 51 -26.17 5.21 1.15
CA PHE A 51 -25.58 5.06 2.48
C PHE A 51 -26.36 5.85 3.54
N ASN A 52 -26.70 7.10 3.26
CA ASN A 52 -27.48 7.93 4.19
C ASN A 52 -28.88 7.37 4.44
N GLU A 53 -29.54 6.85 3.40
CA GLU A 53 -30.83 6.17 3.50
C GLU A 53 -30.71 4.87 4.33
N TRP A 54 -29.65 4.10 4.09
CA TRP A 54 -29.37 2.89 4.88
C TRP A 54 -29.17 3.22 6.36
N ILE A 55 -28.34 4.21 6.70
CA ILE A 55 -28.13 4.69 8.08
C ILE A 55 -29.45 5.14 8.71
N ALA A 56 -30.27 5.92 7.99
CA ALA A 56 -31.57 6.37 8.47
C ALA A 56 -32.54 5.21 8.72
N SER A 57 -32.48 4.16 7.90
CA SER A 57 -33.33 2.96 8.02
C SER A 57 -32.92 2.04 9.18
N ALA A 58 -31.64 2.06 9.59
CA ALA A 58 -31.07 1.09 10.51
C ALA A 58 -31.34 1.34 12.00
N LYS A 59 -32.19 2.32 12.34
CA LYS A 59 -32.73 2.60 13.70
C LYS A 59 -31.73 2.34 14.86
N SER A 60 -30.72 3.19 15.05
CA SER A 60 -29.90 3.30 16.29
C SER A 60 -29.23 2.03 16.89
N THR A 61 -29.33 0.86 16.27
CA THR A 61 -28.76 -0.42 16.77
C THR A 61 -27.47 -0.85 16.09
N LEU A 62 -26.95 -0.05 15.15
CA LEU A 62 -25.75 -0.40 14.41
C LEU A 62 -24.50 -0.29 15.29
N LYS A 63 -23.69 -1.34 15.30
CA LYS A 63 -22.33 -1.29 15.83
C LYS A 63 -21.44 -0.54 14.84
N ILE A 64 -20.41 0.14 15.37
CA ILE A 64 -19.45 0.91 14.56
C ILE A 64 -18.84 0.05 13.43
N ASN A 65 -18.45 -1.19 13.72
CA ASN A 65 -17.87 -2.10 12.72
C ASN A 65 -18.85 -2.45 11.59
N GLU A 66 -20.16 -2.48 11.85
CA GLU A 66 -21.18 -2.74 10.82
C GLU A 66 -21.34 -1.52 9.90
N ILE A 67 -21.23 -0.32 10.47
CA ILE A 67 -21.20 0.93 9.70
C ILE A 67 -19.96 0.97 8.81
N GLU A 68 -18.77 0.65 9.36
CA GLU A 68 -17.50 0.62 8.60
C GLU A 68 -17.53 -0.39 7.46
N THR A 69 -18.00 -1.61 7.72
CA THR A 69 -18.11 -2.65 6.67
C THR A 69 -19.05 -2.23 5.54
N MET A 70 -20.19 -1.64 5.88
CA MET A 70 -21.13 -1.14 4.87
C MET A 70 -20.58 0.08 4.13
N TYR A 71 -19.87 0.97 4.83
CA TYR A 71 -19.21 2.12 4.23
C TYR A 71 -18.20 1.71 3.14
N GLU A 72 -17.38 0.71 3.43
CA GLU A 72 -16.44 0.13 2.47
C GLU A 72 -17.18 -0.54 1.29
N SER A 73 -18.30 -1.20 1.54
CA SER A 73 -19.14 -1.79 0.51
C SER A 73 -19.67 -0.73 -0.47
N PHE A 74 -20.11 0.43 0.01
CA PHE A 74 -20.57 1.52 -0.84
C PHE A 74 -19.42 2.15 -1.64
N LEU A 75 -18.24 2.28 -1.05
CA LEU A 75 -17.04 2.75 -1.76
C LEU A 75 -16.54 1.75 -2.81
N LYS A 76 -16.84 0.46 -2.67
CA LYS A 76 -16.47 -0.57 -3.66
C LYS A 76 -17.11 -0.33 -5.02
N GLU A 77 -18.26 0.32 -5.09
CA GLU A 77 -18.88 0.71 -6.36
C GLU A 77 -18.09 1.80 -7.10
N CYS A 78 -17.30 2.62 -6.42
CA CYS A 78 -16.35 3.51 -7.09
C CYS A 78 -15.30 2.70 -7.88
N SER A 79 -14.83 1.60 -7.31
CA SER A 79 -13.90 0.68 -7.97
C SER A 79 -14.50 -0.01 -9.20
N SER A 80 -15.84 -0.19 -9.26
CA SER A 80 -16.51 -0.80 -10.42
C SER A 80 -16.48 0.12 -11.65
N VAL A 81 -16.60 1.43 -11.46
CA VAL A 81 -16.45 2.43 -12.54
C VAL A 81 -15.00 2.50 -13.03
N ALA A 82 -14.04 2.50 -12.11
CA ALA A 82 -12.61 2.45 -12.46
C ALA A 82 -12.27 1.16 -13.21
N ALA A 83 -12.87 0.02 -12.85
CA ALA A 83 -12.67 -1.25 -13.54
C ALA A 83 -13.12 -1.23 -15.02
N LEU A 84 -14.06 -0.36 -15.42
CA LEU A 84 -14.46 -0.21 -16.82
C LEU A 84 -13.34 0.39 -17.68
N VAL A 85 -12.50 1.27 -17.10
CA VAL A 85 -11.25 1.74 -17.72
C VAL A 85 -10.23 0.59 -17.82
N GLY A 86 -10.30 -0.33 -16.84
CA GLY A 86 -9.54 -1.58 -16.80
C GLY A 86 -9.83 -2.55 -17.95
N GLN A 87 -11.04 -2.53 -18.52
CA GLN A 87 -11.54 -3.52 -19.48
C GLN A 87 -11.33 -3.15 -20.95
N THR A 88 -10.94 -1.91 -21.28
CA THR A 88 -10.84 -1.43 -22.67
C THR A 88 -9.68 -1.98 -23.49
N ASP A 89 -8.77 -2.73 -22.88
CA ASP A 89 -7.90 -3.69 -23.55
C ASP A 89 -7.43 -4.63 -22.45
N SER A 90 -7.83 -5.90 -22.52
CA SER A 90 -7.20 -6.92 -21.71
C SER A 90 -5.72 -6.84 -22.02
N MET A 91 -4.90 -6.63 -21.00
CA MET A 91 -3.47 -6.92 -21.11
C MET A 91 -3.40 -8.39 -21.48
N SER A 92 -3.27 -8.68 -22.76
CA SER A 92 -2.80 -9.98 -23.20
C SER A 92 -1.45 -10.11 -22.54
N VAL A 93 -1.38 -10.90 -21.46
CA VAL A 93 -0.13 -11.46 -20.97
C VAL A 93 0.38 -12.27 -22.15
N ASP A 94 1.13 -11.60 -23.02
CA ASP A 94 1.60 -12.19 -24.25
C ASP A 94 2.48 -13.35 -23.79
N SER A 95 2.02 -14.57 -24.08
CA SER A 95 2.65 -15.84 -23.69
C SER A 95 3.94 -16.08 -24.49
N ARG A 96 4.61 -15.01 -24.90
CA ARG A 96 5.94 -15.04 -25.49
C ARG A 96 6.92 -15.45 -24.41
N VAL A 97 7.74 -16.43 -24.75
CA VAL A 97 8.90 -16.83 -23.95
C VAL A 97 9.73 -15.57 -23.69
N GLN A 98 9.75 -15.11 -22.44
CA GLN A 98 10.52 -13.93 -22.09
C GLN A 98 12.02 -14.22 -22.26
N PRO A 99 12.81 -13.27 -22.79
CA PRO A 99 14.25 -13.44 -22.89
C PRO A 99 14.87 -13.75 -21.52
N ALA A 100 15.87 -14.63 -21.47
CA ALA A 100 16.53 -15.03 -20.22
C ALA A 100 17.07 -13.83 -19.40
N ILE A 101 17.52 -12.77 -20.09
CA ILE A 101 17.97 -11.53 -19.45
C ILE A 101 16.86 -10.80 -18.69
N VAL A 102 15.63 -10.81 -19.23
CA VAL A 102 14.47 -10.20 -18.57
C VAL A 102 14.13 -10.96 -17.30
N ILE A 103 14.11 -12.29 -17.38
CA ILE A 103 13.86 -13.17 -16.22
C ILE A 103 14.92 -12.95 -15.13
N ALA A 104 16.19 -12.84 -15.50
CA ALA A 104 17.28 -12.58 -14.55
C ALA A 104 17.10 -11.23 -13.84
N ARG A 105 16.76 -10.18 -14.59
CA ARG A 105 16.49 -8.85 -14.03
C ARG A 105 15.27 -8.84 -13.11
N GLN A 106 14.19 -9.52 -13.50
CA GLN A 106 13.00 -9.67 -12.64
C GLN A 106 13.35 -10.33 -11.30
N LYS A 107 14.06 -11.46 -11.33
CA LYS A 107 14.50 -12.16 -10.11
C LYS A 107 15.35 -11.26 -9.23
N MET A 108 16.26 -10.48 -9.82
CA MET A 108 17.09 -9.54 -9.06
C MET A 108 16.24 -8.44 -8.40
N LEU A 109 15.28 -7.86 -9.11
CA LEU A 109 14.38 -6.84 -8.53
C LEU A 109 13.49 -7.41 -7.42
N GLN A 110 12.98 -8.63 -7.58
CA GLN A 110 12.22 -9.34 -6.52
C GLN A 110 13.09 -9.64 -5.29
N THR A 111 14.35 -9.99 -5.52
CA THR A 111 15.33 -10.23 -4.46
C THR A 111 15.55 -8.99 -3.60
N LEU A 112 15.39 -7.79 -4.18
CA LEU A 112 15.45 -6.51 -3.45
C LEU A 112 14.15 -6.14 -2.73
N GLY A 113 13.13 -7.00 -2.79
CA GLY A 113 11.86 -6.81 -2.09
C GLY A 113 10.81 -6.03 -2.87
N LEU A 114 10.92 -5.89 -4.19
CA LEU A 114 9.82 -5.39 -5.02
C LEU A 114 8.79 -6.50 -5.28
N ASP A 115 7.50 -6.14 -5.24
CA ASP A 115 6.41 -7.06 -5.55
C ASP A 115 6.37 -7.45 -7.04
N THR A 116 5.69 -8.55 -7.33
CA THR A 116 5.67 -9.16 -8.66
C THR A 116 5.06 -8.22 -9.70
N GLU A 117 4.02 -7.48 -9.34
CA GLU A 117 3.31 -6.54 -10.20
C GLU A 117 4.22 -5.37 -10.59
N THR A 118 4.91 -4.78 -9.62
CA THR A 118 5.89 -3.71 -9.83
C THR A 118 7.03 -4.20 -10.72
N VAL A 119 7.58 -5.39 -10.44
CA VAL A 119 8.66 -5.98 -11.24
C VAL A 119 8.21 -6.28 -12.67
N HIS A 120 7.01 -6.81 -12.83
CA HIS A 120 6.44 -7.08 -14.14
C HIS A 120 6.31 -5.77 -14.93
N PHE A 121 5.70 -4.74 -14.34
CA PHE A 121 5.59 -3.41 -14.95
C PHE A 121 6.96 -2.84 -15.35
N LEU A 122 7.94 -2.86 -14.45
CA LEU A 122 9.28 -2.33 -14.71
C LEU A 122 9.98 -3.06 -15.87
N THR A 123 9.62 -4.32 -16.14
CA THR A 123 10.27 -5.11 -17.20
C THR A 123 9.50 -5.18 -18.51
N MET A 124 8.31 -4.56 -18.60
CA MET A 124 7.56 -4.39 -19.85
C MET A 124 8.30 -3.53 -20.88
N ALA A 125 7.87 -3.61 -22.14
CA ALA A 125 8.37 -2.73 -23.19
C ALA A 125 7.99 -1.26 -22.91
N PRO A 126 8.79 -0.26 -23.34
CA PRO A 126 8.52 1.15 -23.05
C PRO A 126 7.12 1.65 -23.46
N GLN A 127 6.59 1.15 -24.59
CA GLN A 127 5.24 1.51 -25.05
C GLN A 127 4.15 0.92 -24.16
N GLU A 128 4.28 -0.35 -23.77
CA GLU A 128 3.35 -1.04 -22.86
C GLU A 128 3.36 -0.39 -21.47
N LYS A 129 4.54 0.00 -20.97
CA LYS A 129 4.66 0.77 -19.72
C LYS A 129 3.88 2.07 -19.79
N ARG A 130 4.08 2.87 -20.85
CA ARG A 130 3.36 4.14 -21.02
C ARG A 130 1.85 3.93 -20.99
N GLN A 131 1.34 2.96 -21.75
CA GLN A 131 -0.08 2.62 -21.77
C GLN A 131 -0.59 2.18 -20.39
N THR A 132 0.22 1.40 -19.67
CA THR A 132 -0.12 0.96 -18.31
C THR A 132 -0.18 2.14 -17.35
N VAL A 133 0.78 3.07 -17.40
CA VAL A 133 0.74 4.30 -16.60
C VAL A 133 -0.49 5.14 -16.93
N GLU A 134 -0.75 5.41 -18.22
CA GLU A 134 -1.94 6.16 -18.64
C GLU A 134 -3.23 5.54 -18.09
N LYS A 135 -3.35 4.22 -18.19
CA LYS A 135 -4.49 3.45 -17.69
C LYS A 135 -4.62 3.55 -16.17
N LEU A 136 -3.53 3.34 -15.43
CA LEU A 136 -3.52 3.43 -13.97
C LEU A 136 -3.87 4.84 -13.49
N CYS A 137 -3.32 5.88 -14.14
CA CYS A 137 -3.63 7.27 -13.82
C CYS A 137 -5.12 7.59 -14.05
N MET A 138 -5.70 7.13 -15.16
CA MET A 138 -7.15 7.27 -15.40
C MET A 138 -7.99 6.50 -14.38
N MET A 139 -7.60 5.27 -14.04
CA MET A 139 -8.31 4.47 -13.04
C MET A 139 -8.29 5.15 -11.67
N HIS A 140 -7.14 5.66 -11.23
CA HIS A 140 -7.02 6.40 -9.97
C HIS A 140 -7.81 7.71 -10.00
N GLU A 141 -7.78 8.46 -11.10
CA GLU A 141 -8.62 9.65 -11.28
C GLU A 141 -10.09 9.34 -11.09
N VAL A 142 -10.61 8.33 -11.79
CA VAL A 142 -12.01 7.90 -11.69
C VAL A 142 -12.38 7.48 -10.26
N ASP A 143 -11.55 6.66 -9.60
CA ASP A 143 -11.79 6.23 -8.22
C ASP A 143 -11.81 7.42 -7.24
N ILE A 144 -10.85 8.34 -7.38
CA ILE A 144 -10.74 9.53 -6.52
C ILE A 144 -11.92 10.47 -6.74
N GLN A 145 -12.34 10.72 -7.98
CA GLN A 145 -13.48 11.60 -8.26
C GLN A 145 -14.80 11.00 -7.74
N CYS A 146 -14.99 9.69 -7.85
CA CYS A 146 -16.12 8.99 -7.25
C CYS A 146 -16.10 9.09 -5.72
N ALA A 147 -14.97 8.76 -5.09
CA ALA A 147 -14.82 8.85 -3.65
C ALA A 147 -15.04 10.29 -3.16
N ASN A 148 -14.55 11.29 -3.89
CA ASN A 148 -14.70 12.70 -3.52
C ASN A 148 -16.17 13.12 -3.52
N ALA A 149 -16.91 12.68 -4.53
CA ALA A 149 -18.35 12.87 -4.60
C ALA A 149 -19.09 12.15 -3.47
N PHE A 150 -18.66 10.95 -3.09
CA PHE A 150 -19.20 10.19 -1.97
C PHE A 150 -18.96 10.88 -0.62
N TYR A 151 -17.76 11.41 -0.38
CA TYR A 151 -17.44 12.19 0.83
C TYR A 151 -18.06 13.60 0.83
N GLY A 152 -18.75 14.00 -0.24
CA GLY A 152 -19.37 15.32 -0.33
C GLY A 152 -18.40 16.47 -0.60
N ASN A 153 -17.33 16.19 -1.32
CA ASN A 153 -16.21 17.09 -1.60
C ASN A 153 -15.38 17.44 -0.36
N ASP A 154 -15.31 16.53 0.62
CA ASP A 154 -14.39 16.66 1.73
C ASP A 154 -12.95 16.34 1.28
N LEU A 155 -12.18 17.40 1.09
CA LEU A 155 -10.79 17.32 0.67
C LEU A 155 -9.90 16.64 1.71
N SER A 156 -10.24 16.70 3.00
CA SER A 156 -9.45 16.08 4.05
C SER A 156 -9.49 14.56 3.94
N ALA A 157 -10.69 13.99 3.74
CA ALA A 157 -10.90 12.56 3.52
C ALA A 157 -10.21 12.06 2.23
N ILE A 158 -10.20 12.87 1.17
CA ILE A 158 -9.51 12.53 -0.08
C ILE A 158 -7.99 12.55 0.05
N ASN A 159 -7.45 13.56 0.73
CA ASN A 159 -6.01 13.60 0.99
C ASN A 159 -5.57 12.42 1.86
N GLU A 160 -6.35 12.06 2.87
CA GLU A 160 -6.08 10.86 3.68
C GLU A 160 -6.08 9.58 2.84
N LYS A 161 -7.08 9.38 1.97
CA LYS A 161 -7.12 8.23 1.04
C LYS A 161 -5.92 8.21 0.09
N LEU A 162 -5.55 9.37 -0.47
CA LEU A 162 -4.38 9.50 -1.34
C LEU A 162 -3.08 9.16 -0.60
N ASP A 163 -2.92 9.65 0.62
CA ASP A 163 -1.76 9.36 1.44
C ASP A 163 -1.70 7.86 1.77
N MET A 164 -2.82 7.23 2.14
CA MET A 164 -2.86 5.78 2.35
C MET A 164 -2.38 5.00 1.12
N ILE A 165 -2.84 5.36 -0.09
CA ILE A 165 -2.39 4.71 -1.32
C ILE A 165 -0.89 4.93 -1.55
N LYS A 166 -0.40 6.17 -1.42
CA LYS A 166 1.02 6.52 -1.61
C LYS A 166 1.94 5.81 -0.63
N TRP A 167 1.52 5.66 0.62
CA TRP A 167 2.33 5.01 1.65
C TRP A 167 2.21 3.48 1.62
N SER A 168 1.18 2.92 0.97
CA SER A 168 1.06 1.47 0.80
C SER A 168 2.13 0.87 -0.11
N SER A 169 2.58 1.59 -1.14
CA SER A 169 3.59 1.12 -2.09
C SER A 169 4.39 2.27 -2.67
N GLY A 170 5.72 2.13 -2.68
CA GLY A 170 6.60 3.11 -3.32
C GLY A 170 6.37 3.26 -4.82
N PHE A 171 5.91 2.20 -5.49
CA PHE A 171 5.48 2.27 -6.88
C PHE A 171 4.26 3.19 -7.05
N ALA A 172 3.23 3.00 -6.21
CA ALA A 172 2.05 3.85 -6.23
C ALA A 172 2.41 5.31 -5.94
N LYS A 173 3.34 5.57 -5.01
CA LYS A 173 3.84 6.91 -4.76
C LYS A 173 4.50 7.54 -5.98
N VAL A 174 5.43 6.84 -6.64
CA VAL A 174 6.09 7.35 -7.85
C VAL A 174 5.06 7.63 -8.94
N MET A 175 4.09 6.73 -9.12
CA MET A 175 3.02 6.94 -10.09
C MET A 175 2.19 8.18 -9.79
N ILE A 176 1.68 8.32 -8.57
CA ILE A 176 0.76 9.41 -8.19
C ILE A 176 1.48 10.76 -8.06
N ASP A 177 2.69 10.79 -7.50
CA ASP A 177 3.42 12.05 -7.26
C ASP A 177 4.19 12.56 -8.49
N GLU A 178 4.62 11.66 -9.39
CA GLU A 178 5.55 12.02 -10.47
C GLU A 178 5.02 11.70 -11.87
N GLU A 179 4.51 10.49 -12.11
CA GLU A 179 4.16 10.06 -13.48
C GLU A 179 2.79 10.57 -13.93
N CYS A 180 1.76 10.47 -13.09
CA CYS A 180 0.41 10.91 -13.43
C CYS A 180 0.27 12.44 -13.55
N PRO A 181 0.92 13.27 -12.71
CA PRO A 181 0.83 14.73 -12.87
C PRO A 181 1.62 15.27 -14.07
N ALA A 182 2.49 14.46 -14.70
CA ALA A 182 3.33 14.90 -15.79
C ALA A 182 2.51 15.17 -17.06
N HIS A 183 2.79 16.30 -17.73
CA HIS A 183 2.16 16.62 -19.03
C HIS A 183 2.50 15.60 -20.13
N GLN A 184 3.66 14.96 -20.02
CA GLN A 184 4.09 13.90 -20.92
C GLN A 184 4.71 12.77 -20.11
N ILE A 185 4.19 11.57 -20.30
CA ILE A 185 4.69 10.37 -19.64
C ILE A 185 6.01 9.94 -20.29
N ASP A 186 7.10 10.16 -19.55
CA ASP A 186 8.47 9.80 -19.93
C ASP A 186 8.95 8.57 -19.14
N MET A 187 9.07 7.45 -19.85
CA MET A 187 9.47 6.17 -19.27
C MET A 187 11.01 5.98 -19.24
N SER A 188 11.79 6.99 -19.60
CA SER A 188 13.26 6.89 -19.71
C SER A 188 13.92 6.45 -18.40
N ASP A 189 13.56 7.05 -17.26
CA ASP A 189 14.11 6.68 -15.96
C ASP A 189 13.80 5.23 -15.60
N LEU A 190 12.53 4.84 -15.70
CA LEU A 190 12.04 3.51 -15.32
C LEU A 190 12.64 2.43 -16.24
N THR A 191 12.86 2.75 -17.51
CA THR A 191 13.55 1.88 -18.45
C THR A 191 15.03 1.75 -18.09
N CYS A 192 15.70 2.87 -17.81
CA CYS A 192 17.11 2.87 -17.43
C CYS A 192 17.36 2.12 -16.12
N ILE A 193 16.48 2.24 -15.12
CA ILE A 193 16.57 1.48 -13.85
C ILE A 193 16.67 -0.02 -14.12
N VAL A 194 15.85 -0.55 -15.03
CA VAL A 194 15.86 -1.97 -15.38
C VAL A 194 17.11 -2.37 -16.14
N GLU A 195 17.62 -1.50 -17.00
CA GLU A 195 18.91 -1.73 -17.67
C GLU A 195 20.11 -1.62 -16.72
N ALA A 196 19.99 -0.87 -15.62
CA ALA A 196 21.02 -0.73 -14.59
C ALA A 196 21.11 -1.94 -13.64
N VAL A 197 20.14 -2.85 -13.70
CA VAL A 197 20.14 -4.10 -12.91
C VAL A 197 21.41 -4.91 -13.16
N ASP A 198 21.86 -4.98 -14.41
CA ASP A 198 23.08 -5.73 -14.75
C ASP A 198 24.31 -5.09 -14.08
N ASP A 199 24.37 -3.77 -13.96
CA ASP A 199 25.51 -3.07 -13.35
C ASP A 199 25.50 -3.17 -11.82
N PHE A 200 24.36 -2.91 -11.18
CA PHE A 200 24.29 -2.96 -9.73
C PHE A 200 24.30 -4.39 -9.20
N SER A 201 23.83 -5.38 -9.97
CA SER A 201 23.92 -6.79 -9.55
C SER A 201 25.37 -7.25 -9.43
N ILE A 202 26.26 -6.72 -10.27
CA ILE A 202 27.70 -6.98 -10.19
C ILE A 202 28.35 -6.08 -9.13
N THR A 203 28.11 -4.77 -9.20
CA THR A 203 28.78 -3.77 -8.33
C THR A 203 28.40 -3.93 -6.86
N CYS A 204 27.14 -4.28 -6.59
CA CYS A 204 26.59 -4.41 -5.24
C CYS A 204 26.39 -5.86 -4.80
N ASP A 205 26.96 -6.84 -5.52
CA ASP A 205 26.79 -8.27 -5.28
C ASP A 205 26.98 -8.66 -3.80
N ALA A 206 28.05 -8.19 -3.18
CA ALA A 206 28.37 -8.48 -1.78
C ALA A 206 27.28 -7.97 -0.82
N SER A 207 26.80 -6.74 -1.02
CA SER A 207 25.73 -6.15 -0.19
C SER A 207 24.40 -6.87 -0.41
N ILE A 208 24.06 -7.19 -1.67
CA ILE A 208 22.83 -7.92 -2.01
C ILE A 208 22.84 -9.33 -1.37
N LYS A 209 23.94 -10.07 -1.50
CA LYS A 209 24.11 -11.39 -0.88
C LYS A 209 24.01 -11.32 0.64
N HIS A 210 24.63 -10.31 1.25
CA HIS A 210 24.55 -10.09 2.69
C HIS A 210 23.09 -9.82 3.12
N TYR A 211 22.39 -8.93 2.42
CA TYR A 211 20.98 -8.63 2.67
C TYR A 211 20.09 -9.87 2.56
N ASN A 212 20.21 -10.65 1.49
CA ASN A 212 19.42 -11.87 1.32
C ASN A 212 19.68 -12.90 2.42
N LYS A 213 20.96 -13.10 2.78
CA LYS A 213 21.32 -14.01 3.86
C LYS A 213 20.73 -13.54 5.19
N THR A 214 20.85 -12.24 5.50
CA THR A 214 20.25 -11.65 6.70
C THR A 214 18.73 -11.83 6.68
N LYS A 215 18.07 -11.50 5.57
CA LYS A 215 16.62 -11.66 5.41
C LYS A 215 16.18 -13.08 5.74
N HIS A 216 16.72 -14.09 5.05
CA HIS A 216 16.35 -15.48 5.29
C HIS A 216 16.64 -15.96 6.72
N GLN A 217 17.79 -15.59 7.28
CA GLN A 217 18.13 -15.96 8.65
C GLN A 217 17.14 -15.35 9.65
N ILE A 218 16.80 -14.08 9.47
CA ILE A 218 15.90 -13.37 10.38
C ILE A 218 14.46 -13.84 10.18
N ASP A 219 14.00 -14.07 8.94
CA ASP A 219 12.66 -14.63 8.66
C ASP A 219 12.47 -15.94 9.42
N TYR A 220 13.44 -16.85 9.34
CA TYR A 220 13.43 -18.11 10.08
C TYR A 220 13.39 -17.91 11.61
N GLN A 221 14.12 -16.93 12.14
CA GLN A 221 14.08 -16.62 13.57
C GLN A 221 12.71 -16.08 14.00
N MET A 222 12.13 -15.17 13.21
CA MET A 222 10.81 -14.59 13.48
C MET A 222 9.72 -15.67 13.42
N GLU A 223 9.74 -16.54 12.40
CA GLU A 223 8.80 -17.65 12.26
C GLU A 223 8.87 -18.61 13.45
N ASN A 224 10.07 -19.05 13.86
CA ASN A 224 10.21 -19.92 15.01
C ASN A 224 9.75 -19.26 16.32
N SER A 225 10.06 -17.98 16.52
CA SER A 225 9.58 -17.23 17.69
C SER A 225 8.05 -17.17 17.73
N LEU A 226 7.39 -16.95 16.59
CA LEU A 226 5.94 -16.95 16.48
C LEU A 226 5.34 -18.34 16.72
N ILE A 227 5.89 -19.38 16.08
CA ILE A 227 5.41 -20.76 16.24
C ILE A 227 5.46 -21.19 17.71
N ASN A 228 6.60 -20.99 18.37
CA ASN A 228 6.76 -21.35 19.78
C ASN A 228 5.73 -20.63 20.67
N LYS A 229 5.46 -19.36 20.36
CA LYS A 229 4.52 -18.54 21.14
C LYS A 229 3.06 -18.90 20.90
N TYR A 230 2.69 -19.23 19.66
CA TYR A 230 1.36 -19.75 19.39
C TYR A 230 1.14 -21.12 20.05
N SER A 231 2.16 -21.98 20.11
CA SER A 231 2.07 -23.25 20.86
C SER A 231 1.89 -23.02 22.36
N GLU A 232 2.61 -22.07 22.97
CA GLU A 232 2.41 -21.68 24.37
C GLU A 232 0.97 -21.18 24.61
N PHE A 233 0.43 -20.36 23.70
CA PHE A 233 -0.96 -19.89 23.80
C PHE A 233 -1.96 -21.05 23.69
N GLU A 234 -1.77 -21.97 22.74
CA GLU A 234 -2.64 -23.12 22.55
C GLU A 234 -2.71 -24.00 23.81
N GLU A 235 -1.58 -24.23 24.48
CA GLU A 235 -1.54 -24.93 25.78
C GLU A 235 -2.35 -24.19 26.85
N MET A 236 -2.22 -22.86 26.94
CA MET A 236 -3.00 -22.04 27.89
C MET A 236 -4.51 -22.11 27.67
N PHE A 237 -4.96 -22.30 26.42
CA PHE A 237 -6.38 -22.44 26.07
C PHE A 237 -6.90 -23.87 26.23
N ASN A 238 -6.07 -24.89 25.98
CA ASN A 238 -6.45 -26.30 26.05
C ASN A 238 -6.55 -26.85 27.48
N ASP A 239 -5.88 -26.23 28.44
CA ASP A 239 -5.94 -26.63 29.86
C ASP A 239 -7.30 -26.34 30.54
N GLN A 240 -8.29 -25.79 29.83
CA GLN A 240 -9.56 -25.34 30.42
C GLN A 240 -10.79 -25.95 29.71
N GLU A 241 -11.35 -27.03 30.29
CA GLU A 241 -12.52 -27.75 29.74
C GLU A 241 -13.79 -26.87 29.63
N LYS A 242 -13.95 -25.85 30.49
CA LYS A 242 -14.98 -24.78 30.41
C LYS A 242 -14.54 -23.53 31.19
N PRO A 243 -13.88 -22.54 30.58
CA PRO A 243 -13.42 -21.34 31.28
C PRO A 243 -14.61 -20.43 31.65
N THR A 244 -14.62 -19.92 32.88
CA THR A 244 -15.53 -18.85 33.29
C THR A 244 -15.21 -17.54 32.55
N THR A 245 -16.16 -16.60 32.47
CA THR A 245 -15.94 -15.30 31.81
C THR A 245 -14.75 -14.54 32.40
N GLU A 246 -14.51 -14.62 33.72
CA GLU A 246 -13.35 -14.00 34.35
C GLU A 246 -12.03 -14.67 33.93
N GLN A 247 -12.02 -15.99 33.83
CA GLN A 247 -10.84 -16.74 33.33
C GLN A 247 -10.56 -16.41 31.85
N GLN A 248 -11.59 -16.31 31.01
CA GLN A 248 -11.43 -15.89 29.61
C GLN A 248 -10.83 -14.49 29.49
N ILE A 249 -11.28 -13.54 30.32
CA ILE A 249 -10.71 -12.18 30.36
C ILE A 249 -9.25 -12.22 30.79
N ARG A 250 -8.91 -12.98 31.84
CA ARG A 250 -7.52 -13.10 32.33
C ARG A 250 -6.60 -13.72 31.30
N VAL A 251 -7.01 -14.81 30.67
CA VAL A 251 -6.23 -15.47 29.60
C VAL A 251 -6.03 -14.48 28.45
N LYS A 252 -7.09 -13.79 28.00
CA LYS A 252 -6.96 -12.79 26.93
C LYS A 252 -5.97 -11.67 27.27
N VAL A 253 -6.06 -11.10 28.47
CA VAL A 253 -5.14 -10.02 28.91
C VAL A 253 -3.69 -10.51 28.94
N GLU A 254 -3.45 -11.73 29.42
CA GLU A 254 -2.11 -12.31 29.45
C GLU A 254 -1.59 -12.64 28.04
N THR A 255 -2.43 -13.20 27.15
CA THR A 255 -2.11 -13.43 25.74
C THR A 255 -1.77 -12.11 25.03
N ASP A 256 -2.56 -11.05 25.22
CA ASP A 256 -2.30 -9.73 24.61
C ASP A 256 -0.95 -9.15 25.08
N LYS A 257 -0.62 -9.32 26.37
CA LYS A 257 0.66 -8.87 26.94
C LYS A 257 1.83 -9.65 26.37
N GLN A 258 1.72 -10.98 26.31
CA GLN A 258 2.77 -11.84 25.74
C GLN A 258 2.93 -11.57 24.24
N LEU A 259 1.84 -11.37 23.50
CA LEU A 259 1.88 -11.00 22.10
C LEU A 259 2.63 -9.67 21.87
N ARG A 260 2.35 -8.63 22.68
CA ARG A 260 3.10 -7.37 22.64
C ARG A 260 4.60 -7.56 22.90
N GLN A 261 4.96 -8.42 23.85
CA GLN A 261 6.36 -8.73 24.13
C GLN A 261 7.03 -9.39 22.93
N VAL A 262 6.38 -10.39 22.32
CA VAL A 262 6.89 -11.06 21.13
C VAL A 262 7.06 -10.09 19.98
N MET A 263 6.06 -9.24 19.71
CA MET A 263 6.16 -8.22 18.65
C MET A 263 7.31 -7.24 18.92
N SER A 264 7.57 -6.90 20.17
CA SER A 264 8.73 -6.08 20.55
C SER A 264 10.06 -6.78 20.26
N GLU A 265 10.17 -8.08 20.55
CA GLU A 265 11.35 -8.89 20.19
C GLU A 265 11.53 -9.00 18.67
N LEU A 266 10.43 -9.23 17.93
CA LEU A 266 10.41 -9.26 16.47
C LEU A 266 10.88 -7.93 15.88
N SER A 267 10.52 -6.79 16.48
CA SER A 267 10.99 -5.47 16.01
C SER A 267 12.53 -5.34 16.05
N ILE A 268 13.19 -5.99 17.02
CA ILE A 268 14.65 -6.02 17.15
C ILE A 268 15.26 -6.89 16.04
N PHE A 269 14.62 -8.01 15.71
CA PHE A 269 15.01 -8.84 14.58
C PHE A 269 14.89 -8.08 13.24
N GLU A 270 13.78 -7.38 13.02
CA GLU A 270 13.57 -6.53 11.84
C GLU A 270 14.64 -5.44 11.68
N ALA A 271 15.16 -4.89 12.79
CA ALA A 271 16.23 -3.91 12.76
C ALA A 271 17.46 -4.38 11.97
N HIS A 272 17.77 -5.68 12.02
CA HIS A 272 18.88 -6.28 11.28
C HIS A 272 18.61 -6.31 9.77
N LYS A 273 17.37 -6.64 9.37
CA LYS A 273 16.95 -6.57 7.96
C LYS A 273 17.05 -5.14 7.45
N CYS A 274 16.48 -4.17 8.17
CA CYS A 274 16.49 -2.75 7.79
C CYS A 274 17.91 -2.17 7.69
N HIS A 275 18.81 -2.56 8.59
CA HIS A 275 20.20 -2.13 8.51
C HIS A 275 20.89 -2.67 7.25
N SER A 276 20.76 -3.97 6.99
CA SER A 276 21.33 -4.61 5.80
C SER A 276 20.73 -4.06 4.50
N PHE A 277 19.42 -3.83 4.50
CA PHE A 277 18.69 -3.19 3.41
C PHE A 277 19.18 -1.77 3.11
N SER A 278 19.43 -0.97 4.16
CA SER A 278 19.98 0.39 4.03
C SER A 278 21.32 0.42 3.30
N MET A 279 22.22 -0.52 3.65
CA MET A 279 23.52 -0.65 2.98
C MET A 279 23.37 -1.03 1.51
N THR A 280 22.48 -1.98 1.22
CA THR A 280 22.18 -2.43 -0.14
C THR A 280 21.60 -1.32 -1.00
N ILE A 281 20.57 -0.60 -0.54
CA ILE A 281 20.02 0.56 -1.25
C ILE A 281 21.09 1.64 -1.43
N GLY A 282 21.94 1.88 -0.43
CA GLY A 282 23.02 2.86 -0.53
C GLY A 282 24.01 2.55 -1.67
N CYS A 283 24.28 1.28 -1.95
CA CYS A 283 25.10 0.87 -3.10
C CYS A 283 24.32 0.99 -4.43
N ILE A 284 23.07 0.50 -4.45
CA ILE A 284 22.24 0.47 -5.67
C ILE A 284 21.94 1.88 -6.15
N SER A 285 21.52 2.77 -5.25
CA SER A 285 21.22 4.18 -5.55
C SER A 285 22.39 4.87 -6.22
N LYS A 286 23.60 4.77 -5.65
CA LYS A 286 24.83 5.33 -6.27
C LYS A 286 25.12 4.77 -7.66
N THR A 287 24.86 3.49 -7.86
CA THR A 287 25.09 2.85 -9.17
C THR A 287 24.08 3.33 -10.21
N ILE A 288 22.79 3.42 -9.82
CA ILE A 288 21.73 3.96 -10.69
C ILE A 288 21.96 5.44 -10.96
N GLU A 289 22.33 6.23 -9.95
CA GLU A 289 22.60 7.66 -10.12
C GLU A 289 23.72 7.90 -11.14
N LYS A 290 24.79 7.11 -11.08
CA LYS A 290 25.91 7.19 -12.02
C LYS A 290 25.51 6.85 -13.46
N LYS A 291 24.60 5.89 -13.66
CA LYS A 291 24.21 5.41 -15.00
C LYS A 291 23.00 6.16 -15.58
N CYS A 292 22.00 6.40 -14.76
CA CYS A 292 20.66 6.87 -15.13
C CYS A 292 20.33 8.27 -14.58
N GLY A 293 21.18 8.84 -13.73
CA GLY A 293 20.96 10.15 -13.11
C GLY A 293 20.18 10.10 -11.79
N SER A 294 20.20 11.23 -11.08
CA SER A 294 19.61 11.35 -9.73
C SER A 294 18.10 11.09 -9.69
N ARG A 295 17.34 11.55 -10.70
CA ARG A 295 15.88 11.32 -10.77
C ARG A 295 15.52 9.83 -10.78
N ALA A 296 16.23 9.03 -11.58
CA ALA A 296 16.05 7.58 -11.62
C ALA A 296 16.45 6.90 -10.30
N SER A 297 17.56 7.34 -9.69
CA SER A 297 17.97 6.85 -8.36
C SER A 297 16.89 7.12 -7.31
N ASP A 298 16.33 8.32 -7.27
CA ASP A 298 15.28 8.70 -6.32
C ASP A 298 14.01 7.86 -6.50
N LYS A 299 13.59 7.61 -7.75
CA LYS A 299 12.46 6.73 -8.06
C LYS A 299 12.70 5.31 -7.55
N MET A 300 13.89 4.74 -7.80
CA MET A 300 14.23 3.40 -7.30
C MET A 300 14.24 3.35 -5.76
N VAL A 301 14.83 4.36 -5.11
CA VAL A 301 14.85 4.45 -3.65
C VAL A 301 13.44 4.52 -3.08
N LYS A 302 12.54 5.33 -3.66
CA LYS A 302 11.13 5.40 -3.25
C LYS A 302 10.43 4.05 -3.40
N MET A 303 10.57 3.41 -4.56
CA MET A 303 9.97 2.09 -4.83
C MET A 303 10.43 1.03 -3.84
N LEU A 304 11.72 1.01 -3.49
CA LEU A 304 12.27 0.06 -2.53
C LEU A 304 11.88 0.38 -1.08
N LYS A 305 11.97 1.64 -0.64
CA LYS A 305 11.80 1.99 0.78
C LYS A 305 10.35 2.01 1.25
N ILE A 306 9.43 2.53 0.43
CA ILE A 306 8.07 2.80 0.89
C ILE A 306 7.26 1.51 0.83
N GLY A 307 6.64 1.14 1.95
CA GLY A 307 5.99 -0.14 2.15
C GLY A 307 6.97 -1.32 2.30
N TYR A 308 8.26 -1.06 2.53
CA TYR A 308 9.26 -2.12 2.72
C TYR A 308 8.89 -3.05 3.87
N LEU A 309 8.61 -2.49 5.07
CA LEU A 309 8.24 -3.29 6.23
C LEU A 309 6.97 -4.11 5.97
N ARG A 310 5.97 -3.51 5.31
CA ARG A 310 4.74 -4.20 4.94
C ARG A 310 4.99 -5.41 4.02
N ARG A 311 5.97 -5.31 3.10
CA ARG A 311 6.33 -6.42 2.19
C ARG A 311 7.20 -7.48 2.84
N GLU A 312 8.04 -7.09 3.80
CA GLU A 312 8.94 -8.01 4.51
C GLU A 312 8.27 -8.72 5.67
N ARG A 313 7.16 -8.17 6.17
CA ARG A 313 6.25 -8.82 7.10
C ARG A 313 5.25 -9.62 6.29
N PHE A 314 4.98 -10.86 6.69
CA PHE A 314 3.77 -11.56 6.22
C PHE A 314 2.53 -10.77 6.67
N GLU A 315 1.41 -10.87 5.96
CA GLU A 315 0.21 -10.04 6.21
C GLU A 315 -0.27 -10.16 7.66
N GLU A 316 -0.29 -11.37 8.21
CA GLU A 316 -0.70 -11.65 9.58
C GLU A 316 0.25 -11.02 10.61
N VAL A 317 1.56 -11.04 10.33
CA VAL A 317 2.57 -10.41 11.21
C VAL A 317 2.43 -8.90 11.15
N ASN A 318 2.24 -8.34 9.95
CA ASN A 318 2.02 -6.91 9.79
C ASN A 318 0.76 -6.45 10.56
N GLN A 319 -0.33 -7.20 10.44
CA GLN A 319 -1.55 -6.93 11.20
C GLN A 319 -1.31 -7.02 12.71
N ALA A 320 -0.58 -8.04 13.18
CA ALA A 320 -0.25 -8.18 14.60
C ALA A 320 0.56 -6.98 15.14
N PHE A 321 1.51 -6.43 14.37
CA PHE A 321 2.20 -5.18 14.75
C PHE A 321 1.23 -4.00 14.90
N HIS A 322 0.24 -3.88 14.01
CA HIS A 322 -0.78 -2.83 14.10
C HIS A 322 -1.71 -3.02 15.30
N ASP A 323 -2.18 -4.24 15.56
CA ASP A 323 -3.10 -4.57 16.65
C ASP A 323 -2.44 -4.41 18.03
N THR A 324 -1.14 -4.71 18.11
CA THR A 324 -0.35 -4.59 19.33
C THR A 324 0.25 -3.21 19.55
N ASP A 325 0.04 -2.26 18.62
CA ASP A 325 0.56 -0.89 18.70
C ASP A 325 2.08 -0.87 19.01
N VAL A 326 2.83 -1.81 18.44
CA VAL A 326 4.29 -1.89 18.59
C VAL A 326 4.92 -1.13 17.42
N ASP A 327 5.61 -0.04 17.76
CA ASP A 327 6.32 0.75 16.78
C ASP A 327 7.46 -0.03 16.12
N PRO A 328 7.73 0.20 14.82
CA PRO A 328 8.94 -0.30 14.19
C PRO A 328 10.20 0.19 14.91
N HIS A 329 11.23 -0.65 14.95
CA HIS A 329 12.51 -0.25 15.49
C HIS A 329 13.09 0.98 14.76
N ARG A 330 13.85 1.83 15.47
CA ARG A 330 14.44 3.08 14.92
C ARG A 330 15.21 2.91 13.60
N SER A 331 15.86 1.76 13.42
CA SER A 331 16.60 1.43 12.19
C SER A 331 15.69 1.28 10.96
N CYS A 332 14.39 1.12 11.18
CA CYS A 332 13.36 0.93 10.16
C CYS A 332 12.41 2.13 10.02
N GLN A 333 12.53 3.17 10.85
CA GLN A 333 11.60 4.31 10.86
C GLN A 333 11.46 5.02 9.52
N THR A 334 12.51 4.99 8.68
CA THR A 334 12.47 5.60 7.34
C THR A 334 11.89 4.69 6.26
N PHE A 335 11.43 3.49 6.63
CA PHE A 335 10.92 2.43 5.74
C PHE A 335 9.49 2.00 6.07
N TYR A 336 8.85 2.73 7.00
CA TYR A 336 7.46 2.55 7.39
C TYR A 336 6.54 3.30 6.42
#